data_AF-A0A1H3FTW4-F1
#
_entry.id   AF-A0A1H3FTW4-F1
#
_cell.length_a   1.000
_cell.length_b   1.000
_cell.length_c   1.000
_cell.angle_alpha   90.00
_cell.angle_beta   90.00
_cell.angle_gamma   90.00
#
_symmetry.space_group_name_H-M   'P 1'
#
loop_
_entity.id
_entity.type
_entity.pdbx_description
1 polymer ?
#
loop_
_entity_poly.entity_id
_entity_poly.type
_entity_poly.pdbx_seq_one_letter_code
_entity_poly.pdbx_strand_id
1 'polypeptide(L)'
;MAKAAIDVGGAGYAPDGFLTKDEKPVGLEENKAFMWFVTAGAVCNEARLFEDDGSWNIDGNPTEGALLTLAKKAGLEPEEAMKRWKRVDAIPFESDHKFMATLNESGGNRKVFLKGAPEAVLPRCDSQMQESGQMEEIDEGLWERLSGDLADEGFRLLAVAIADDASGKDDIDFDDVEKGFTLIGFAAIMDPPRPEAIEAVEECRRAGIQVKMITGDRARTAAIAKSMGISDSEHVMTGPEIEKTTDEELADLVKDIDVFARVSPEHKLRLVTALQKLGYITAMTRDGVNDAPALKKADIGIAMGKRVPRRPRKRQRWSSPTTTSPPSSMPSRRDGPSMTT
;
A
#
# COMPACT_ATOMS: atom_id res chain seq x y z
N MET A 1 20.23 9.30 11.54
CA MET A 1 19.93 8.31 10.49
C MET A 1 20.82 7.09 10.70
N ALA A 2 20.26 5.89 10.66
CA ALA A 2 21.00 4.64 10.85
C ALA A 2 22.11 4.52 9.78
N LYS A 3 23.28 3.98 10.16
CA LYS A 3 24.49 3.86 9.32
C LYS A 3 24.34 3.00 8.04
N ALA A 4 23.15 2.46 7.76
CA ALA A 4 22.87 1.53 6.67
C ALA A 4 21.52 1.80 5.97
N ALA A 5 21.01 3.04 6.02
CA ALA A 5 19.76 3.38 5.32
C ALA A 5 19.96 3.45 3.80
N ILE A 6 19.08 2.80 3.05
CA ILE A 6 18.99 2.92 1.59
C ILE A 6 17.74 3.74 1.28
N ASP A 7 17.95 4.90 0.65
CA ASP A 7 16.89 5.77 0.19
C ASP A 7 16.33 5.25 -1.14
N VAL A 8 15.00 5.13 -1.19
CA VAL A 8 14.27 4.65 -2.36
C VAL A 8 13.47 5.81 -2.95
N GLY A 9 13.91 6.29 -4.11
CA GLY A 9 13.22 7.33 -4.86
C GLY A 9 12.10 6.80 -5.74
N GLY A 10 11.22 7.70 -6.19
CA GLY A 10 10.09 7.42 -7.07
C GLY A 10 8.78 7.16 -6.33
N ALA A 11 7.65 7.54 -6.94
CA ALA A 11 6.31 7.42 -6.36
C ALA A 11 5.43 6.44 -7.14
N GLY A 12 4.50 5.79 -6.45
CA GLY A 12 3.61 4.78 -7.05
C GLY A 12 4.31 3.44 -7.30
N TYR A 13 3.75 2.66 -8.23
CA TYR A 13 4.18 1.30 -8.52
C TYR A 13 5.07 1.16 -9.76
N ALA A 14 5.38 2.28 -10.43
CA ALA A 14 6.33 2.27 -11.52
C ALA A 14 7.73 1.92 -10.97
N PRO A 15 8.49 1.05 -11.66
CA PRO A 15 9.84 0.68 -11.26
C PRO A 15 10.86 1.80 -11.56
N ASP A 16 10.40 3.00 -11.88
CA ASP A 16 11.23 4.18 -12.08
C ASP A 16 11.62 4.79 -10.73
N GLY A 17 12.90 5.07 -10.56
CA GLY A 17 13.42 5.65 -9.34
C GLY A 17 14.92 5.51 -9.21
N PHE A 18 15.42 5.84 -8.03
CA PHE A 18 16.82 5.69 -7.66
C PHE A 18 16.92 4.94 -6.34
N LEU A 19 18.00 4.20 -6.18
CA LEU A 19 18.38 3.57 -4.92
C LEU A 19 19.72 4.17 -4.53
N THR A 20 19.75 4.87 -3.40
CA THR A 20 20.97 5.55 -2.95
C THR A 20 21.28 5.25 -1.50
N LYS A 21 22.56 5.11 -1.19
CA LYS A 21 23.09 5.11 0.17
C LYS A 21 24.16 6.19 0.27
N ASP A 22 24.05 7.07 1.25
CA ASP A 22 24.95 8.23 1.40
C ASP A 22 25.09 9.02 0.08
N GLU A 23 23.96 9.27 -0.59
CA GLU A 23 23.84 9.94 -1.91
C GLU A 23 24.50 9.21 -3.10
N LYS A 24 25.01 7.99 -2.91
CA LYS A 24 25.62 7.19 -3.98
C LYS A 24 24.69 6.07 -4.43
N PRO A 25 24.60 5.77 -5.75
CA PRO A 25 23.82 4.62 -6.23
C PRO A 25 24.26 3.33 -5.52
N VAL A 26 23.28 2.49 -5.17
CA VAL A 26 23.54 1.15 -4.59
C VAL A 26 22.89 0.07 -5.43
N GLY A 27 23.66 -0.97 -5.72
CA GLY A 27 23.19 -2.18 -6.41
C GLY A 27 23.03 -3.38 -5.48
N LEU A 28 22.33 -4.42 -5.96
CA LEU A 28 22.18 -5.69 -5.23
C LEU A 28 23.52 -6.40 -4.98
N GLU A 29 24.49 -6.25 -5.88
CA GLU A 29 25.79 -6.94 -5.78
C GLU A 29 26.70 -6.37 -4.68
N GLU A 30 26.48 -5.12 -4.29
CA GLU A 30 27.34 -4.38 -3.36
C GLU A 30 26.95 -4.60 -1.90
N ASN A 31 25.70 -4.99 -1.64
CA ASN A 31 25.16 -5.17 -0.29
C ASN A 31 24.32 -6.46 -0.22
N LYS A 32 24.87 -7.48 0.45
CA LYS A 32 24.21 -8.79 0.56
C LYS A 32 22.96 -8.76 1.43
N ALA A 33 22.94 -7.95 2.49
CA ALA A 33 21.74 -7.76 3.30
C ALA A 33 20.62 -7.15 2.43
N PHE A 34 20.93 -6.13 1.63
CA PHE A 34 19.96 -5.53 0.71
C PHE A 34 19.48 -6.54 -0.35
N MET A 35 20.39 -7.35 -0.91
CA MET A 35 20.01 -8.41 -1.84
C MET A 35 19.03 -9.40 -1.24
N TRP A 36 19.28 -9.87 0.00
CA TRP A 36 18.36 -10.76 0.70
C TRP A 36 17.06 -10.07 1.10
N PHE A 37 17.10 -8.80 1.48
CA PHE A 37 15.92 -8.01 1.81
C PHE A 37 14.96 -7.96 0.63
N VAL A 38 15.50 -7.58 -0.53
CA VAL A 38 14.75 -7.46 -1.79
C VAL A 38 14.25 -8.82 -2.26
N THR A 39 15.08 -9.86 -2.17
CA THR A 39 14.70 -11.24 -2.53
C THR A 39 13.57 -11.76 -1.64
N ALA A 40 13.72 -11.65 -0.32
CA ALA A 40 12.72 -12.10 0.64
C ALA A 40 11.39 -11.33 0.48
N GLY A 41 11.46 -10.01 0.28
CA GLY A 41 10.29 -9.17 0.05
C GLY A 41 9.55 -9.50 -1.25
N ALA A 42 10.26 -9.96 -2.29
CA ALA A 42 9.65 -10.43 -3.53
C ALA A 42 9.09 -11.85 -3.42
N VAL A 43 9.78 -12.76 -2.73
CA VAL A 43 9.43 -14.20 -2.68
C VAL A 43 8.33 -14.51 -1.66
N CYS A 44 8.43 -13.93 -0.46
CA CYS A 44 7.38 -13.96 0.55
C CYS A 44 6.38 -12.87 0.22
N ASN A 45 5.55 -13.06 -0.80
CA ASN A 45 4.63 -12.05 -1.31
C ASN A 45 3.43 -12.69 -2.00
N GLU A 46 2.24 -12.11 -1.84
CA GLU A 46 1.01 -12.54 -2.55
C GLU A 46 0.50 -11.52 -3.55
N ALA A 47 1.06 -10.32 -3.59
CA ALA A 47 0.71 -9.32 -4.58
C ALA A 47 1.27 -9.67 -5.95
N ARG A 48 0.68 -9.06 -6.97
CA ARG A 48 1.15 -9.08 -8.35
C ARG A 48 1.28 -7.65 -8.84
N LEU A 49 2.47 -7.31 -9.32
CA LEU A 49 2.76 -6.05 -9.98
C LEU A 49 2.66 -6.27 -11.49
N PHE A 50 1.92 -5.43 -12.21
CA PHE A 50 1.75 -5.57 -13.66
C PHE A 50 1.56 -4.21 -14.32
N GLU A 51 1.93 -4.12 -15.59
CA GLU A 51 1.70 -2.95 -16.43
C GLU A 51 0.47 -3.18 -17.30
N ASP A 52 -0.42 -2.17 -17.36
CA ASP A 52 -1.62 -2.14 -18.20
C ASP A 52 -1.75 -0.74 -18.81
N ASP A 53 -1.85 -0.65 -20.14
CA ASP A 53 -1.91 0.61 -20.91
C ASP A 53 -0.86 1.67 -20.48
N GLY A 54 0.38 1.24 -20.22
CA GLY A 54 1.49 2.13 -19.81
C GLY A 54 1.42 2.60 -18.36
N SER A 55 0.51 2.03 -17.56
CA SER A 55 0.36 2.32 -16.12
C SER A 55 0.67 1.09 -15.29
N TRP A 56 1.52 1.26 -14.27
CA TRP A 56 1.83 0.21 -13.31
C TRP A 56 0.74 0.09 -12.26
N ASN A 57 0.22 -1.13 -12.12
CA ASN A 57 -0.89 -1.48 -11.25
C ASN A 57 -0.50 -2.68 -10.38
N ILE A 58 -1.21 -2.81 -9.26
CA ILE A 58 -1.06 -3.95 -8.36
C ILE A 58 -2.38 -4.70 -8.22
N ASP A 59 -2.28 -6.01 -8.07
CA ASP A 59 -3.32 -6.87 -7.52
C ASP A 59 -2.79 -7.39 -6.16
N GLY A 60 -3.60 -7.32 -5.11
CA GLY A 60 -3.16 -7.60 -3.74
C GLY A 60 -2.90 -6.35 -2.88
N ASN A 61 -2.14 -6.51 -1.80
CA ASN A 61 -1.95 -5.46 -0.79
C ASN A 61 -0.94 -4.39 -1.26
N PRO A 62 -1.24 -3.08 -1.10
CA PRO A 62 -0.31 -1.98 -1.39
C PRO A 62 1.09 -2.10 -0.77
N THR A 63 1.17 -2.58 0.47
CA THR A 63 2.43 -2.76 1.20
C THR A 63 3.30 -3.82 0.53
N GLU A 64 2.68 -4.90 0.07
CA GLU A 64 3.37 -5.96 -0.66
C GLU A 64 3.77 -5.53 -2.07
N GLY A 65 2.90 -4.77 -2.75
CA GLY A 65 3.19 -4.17 -4.05
C GLY A 65 4.38 -3.21 -4.01
N ALA A 66 4.56 -2.48 -2.91
CA ALA A 66 5.73 -1.63 -2.69
C ALA A 66 7.04 -2.45 -2.66
N LEU A 67 7.04 -3.64 -2.04
CA LEU A 67 8.21 -4.53 -2.05
C LEU A 67 8.52 -5.09 -3.45
N LEU A 68 7.49 -5.40 -4.25
CA LEU A 68 7.69 -5.82 -5.65
C LEU A 68 8.24 -4.68 -6.51
N THR A 69 7.78 -3.46 -6.24
CA THR A 69 8.28 -2.24 -6.91
C THR A 69 9.75 -2.00 -6.54
N LEU A 70 10.10 -2.15 -5.25
CA LEU A 70 11.47 -2.09 -4.78
C LEU A 70 12.36 -3.13 -5.48
N ALA A 71 11.87 -4.37 -5.63
CA ALA A 71 12.61 -5.42 -6.33
C ALA A 71 12.92 -5.03 -7.78
N LYS A 72 11.94 -4.56 -8.54
CA LYS A 72 12.17 -4.08 -9.91
C LYS A 72 13.14 -2.89 -9.96
N LYS A 73 13.02 -1.92 -9.05
CA LYS A 73 13.96 -0.78 -8.94
C LYS A 73 15.39 -1.22 -8.68
N ALA A 74 15.56 -2.32 -7.94
CA ALA A 74 16.85 -2.91 -7.66
C ALA A 74 17.39 -3.81 -8.79
N GLY A 75 16.64 -3.95 -9.89
CA GLY A 75 16.99 -4.81 -11.02
C GLY A 75 16.66 -6.30 -10.79
N LEU A 76 15.87 -6.63 -9.77
CA LEU A 76 15.36 -7.98 -9.54
C LEU A 76 13.95 -8.12 -10.13
N GLU A 77 13.79 -9.01 -11.10
CA GLU A 77 12.47 -9.37 -11.62
C GLU A 77 11.74 -10.29 -10.63
N PRO A 78 10.60 -9.86 -10.03
CA PRO A 78 9.93 -10.64 -8.97
C PRO A 78 9.51 -12.03 -9.43
N GLU A 79 9.01 -12.16 -10.66
CA GLU A 79 8.61 -13.45 -11.23
C GLU A 79 9.79 -14.40 -11.38
N GLU A 80 10.99 -13.89 -11.67
CA GLU A 80 12.20 -14.70 -11.74
C GLU A 80 12.67 -15.12 -10.34
N ALA A 81 12.59 -14.22 -9.36
CA ALA A 81 12.89 -14.53 -7.97
C ALA A 81 11.98 -15.62 -7.41
N MET A 82 10.66 -15.52 -7.65
CA MET A 82 9.66 -16.52 -7.24
C MET A 82 9.83 -17.87 -7.96
N LYS A 83 10.28 -17.86 -9.22
CA LYS A 83 10.62 -19.10 -9.95
C LYS A 83 11.89 -19.76 -9.41
N ARG A 84 12.89 -18.96 -9.05
CA ARG A 84 14.16 -19.44 -8.49
C ARG A 84 13.94 -20.02 -7.09
N TRP A 85 13.24 -19.29 -6.23
CA TRP A 85 12.86 -19.71 -4.88
C TRP A 85 11.43 -20.21 -4.89
N LYS A 86 11.24 -21.45 -5.36
CA LYS A 86 9.92 -22.06 -5.50
C LYS A 86 9.29 -22.23 -4.11
N ARG A 87 8.08 -21.70 -3.94
CA ARG A 87 7.30 -21.87 -2.71
C ARG A 87 6.91 -23.34 -2.54
N VAL A 88 7.22 -23.90 -1.38
CA VAL A 88 6.85 -25.25 -0.94
C VAL A 88 5.57 -25.16 -0.13
N ASP A 89 5.55 -24.29 0.88
CA ASP A 89 4.41 -24.08 1.78
C ASP A 89 4.43 -22.65 2.36
N ALA A 90 3.35 -22.23 3.02
CA ALA A 90 3.22 -20.89 3.59
C ALA A 90 2.27 -20.79 4.78
N ILE A 91 2.63 -19.90 5.71
CA ILE A 91 1.72 -19.31 6.69
C ILE A 91 1.28 -17.95 6.11
N PRO A 92 0.03 -17.82 5.62
CA PRO A 92 -0.47 -16.58 5.06
C PRO A 92 -0.55 -15.49 6.11
N PHE A 93 -0.63 -14.23 5.69
CA PHE A 93 -0.81 -13.14 6.64
C PHE A 93 -2.20 -13.15 7.27
N GLU A 94 -2.27 -13.19 8.60
CA GLU A 94 -3.49 -12.88 9.34
C GLU A 94 -3.25 -11.76 10.37
N SER A 95 -4.31 -11.01 10.68
CA SER A 95 -4.22 -9.86 11.59
C SER A 95 -3.89 -10.26 13.03
N ASP A 96 -4.19 -11.51 13.41
CA ASP A 96 -3.96 -12.04 14.76
C ASP A 96 -2.46 -12.22 15.04
N HIS A 97 -1.70 -12.71 14.06
CA HIS A 97 -0.26 -12.93 14.20
C HIS A 97 0.63 -11.91 13.48
N LYS A 98 0.07 -11.09 12.58
CA LYS A 98 0.73 -9.92 11.95
C LYS A 98 2.04 -10.21 11.18
N PHE A 99 2.23 -11.44 10.71
CA PHE A 99 3.36 -11.81 9.86
C PHE A 99 2.91 -12.75 8.73
N MET A 100 3.75 -12.94 7.73
CA MET A 100 3.64 -13.96 6.69
C MET A 100 4.97 -14.71 6.62
N ALA A 101 4.91 -16.03 6.52
CA ALA A 101 6.10 -16.87 6.36
C ALA A 101 5.93 -17.78 5.13
N THR A 102 6.98 -17.92 4.33
CA THR A 102 6.99 -18.86 3.21
C THR A 102 8.21 -19.76 3.27
N LEU A 103 7.98 -21.07 3.16
CA LEU A 103 9.04 -22.04 2.94
C LEU A 103 9.32 -22.13 1.45
N ASN A 104 10.58 -21.95 1.06
CA ASN A 104 10.99 -21.91 -0.34
C ASN A 104 12.22 -22.74 -0.60
N GLU A 105 12.31 -23.30 -1.81
CA GLU A 105 13.41 -24.14 -2.26
C GLU A 105 14.08 -23.56 -3.52
N SER A 106 15.42 -23.58 -3.53
CA SER A 106 16.24 -23.21 -4.69
C SER A 106 17.48 -24.10 -4.75
N GLY A 107 17.57 -24.94 -5.79
CA GLY A 107 18.76 -25.78 -6.03
C GLY A 107 19.10 -26.74 -4.89
N GLY A 108 18.07 -27.30 -4.23
CA GLY A 108 18.21 -28.22 -3.09
C GLY A 108 18.40 -27.53 -1.74
N ASN A 109 18.56 -26.20 -1.70
CA ASN A 109 18.58 -25.43 -0.47
C ASN A 109 17.17 -24.94 -0.14
N ARG A 110 16.77 -25.08 1.14
CA ARG A 110 15.50 -24.55 1.65
C ARG A 110 15.74 -23.40 2.62
N LYS A 111 14.90 -22.37 2.51
CA LYS A 111 14.90 -21.19 3.39
C LYS A 111 13.47 -20.82 3.75
N VAL A 112 13.29 -20.26 4.94
CA VAL A 112 12.04 -19.59 5.30
C VAL A 112 12.23 -18.09 5.16
N PHE A 113 11.34 -17.45 4.41
CA PHE A 113 11.27 -15.99 4.32
C PHE A 113 10.12 -15.49 5.19
N LEU A 114 10.40 -14.58 6.11
CA LEU A 114 9.44 -14.02 7.04
C LEU A 114 9.34 -12.52 6.81
N LYS A 115 8.10 -12.00 6.75
CA LYS A 115 7.85 -10.56 6.80
C LYS A 115 6.66 -10.24 7.67
N GLY A 116 6.65 -9.08 8.30
CA GLY A 116 5.54 -8.71 9.19
C GLY A 116 5.76 -7.41 9.92
N ALA A 117 4.85 -7.10 10.83
CA ALA A 117 5.02 -5.96 11.72
C ALA A 117 6.31 -6.13 12.56
N PRO A 118 7.09 -5.07 12.82
CA PRO A 118 8.32 -5.18 13.62
C PRO A 118 8.11 -5.89 14.96
N GLU A 119 7.01 -5.62 15.66
CA GLU A 119 6.69 -6.25 16.95
C GLU A 119 6.40 -7.76 16.84
N ALA A 120 6.04 -8.24 15.64
CA ALA A 120 5.83 -9.65 15.38
C ALA A 120 7.13 -10.34 14.91
N VAL A 121 8.00 -9.67 14.17
CA VAL A 121 9.19 -10.29 13.58
C VAL A 121 10.40 -10.26 14.52
N LEU A 122 10.63 -9.14 15.22
CA LEU A 122 11.81 -8.98 16.09
C LEU A 122 11.95 -10.08 17.14
N PRO A 123 10.88 -10.50 17.87
CA PRO A 123 11.00 -11.54 18.89
C PRO A 123 11.40 -12.94 18.37
N ARG A 124 11.40 -13.13 17.05
CA ARG A 124 11.75 -14.39 16.37
C ARG A 124 13.19 -14.42 15.87
N CYS A 125 13.89 -13.29 15.96
CA CYS A 125 15.23 -13.12 15.39
C CYS A 125 16.29 -13.29 16.49
N ASP A 126 17.21 -14.23 16.30
CA ASP A 126 18.36 -14.44 17.19
C ASP A 126 19.62 -13.70 16.67
N SER A 127 19.57 -13.24 15.43
CA SER A 127 20.69 -12.61 14.73
C SER A 127 20.22 -11.51 13.79
N GLN A 128 21.16 -10.69 13.32
CA GLN A 128 20.97 -9.70 12.26
C GLN A 128 22.05 -9.85 11.18
N MET A 129 21.73 -9.45 9.95
CA MET A 129 22.66 -9.52 8.82
C MET A 129 23.33 -8.16 8.57
N GLN A 130 24.67 -8.15 8.57
CA GLN A 130 25.45 -7.01 8.11
C GLN A 130 25.45 -6.90 6.58
N GLU A 131 25.81 -5.74 6.04
CA GLU A 131 25.89 -5.49 4.58
C GLU A 131 26.79 -6.49 3.83
N SER A 132 27.83 -7.00 4.50
CA SER A 132 28.74 -8.02 3.99
C SER A 132 28.09 -9.41 3.82
N GLY A 133 26.90 -9.59 4.41
CA GLY A 133 26.18 -10.86 4.57
C GLY A 133 26.64 -11.68 5.77
N GLN A 134 27.53 -11.15 6.61
CA GLN A 134 27.88 -11.79 7.88
C GLN A 134 26.74 -11.64 8.88
N MET A 135 26.49 -12.70 9.63
CA MET A 135 25.51 -12.71 10.72
C MET A 135 26.18 -12.29 12.02
N GLU A 136 25.50 -11.47 12.81
CA GLU A 136 25.88 -11.11 14.18
C GLU A 136 24.68 -11.22 15.11
N GLU A 137 24.93 -11.20 16.43
CA GLU A 137 23.86 -11.16 17.43
C GLU A 137 22.99 -9.93 17.21
N ILE A 138 21.67 -10.09 17.36
CA ILE A 138 20.72 -9.00 17.14
C ILE A 138 20.87 -7.93 18.24
N ASP A 139 20.93 -6.65 17.82
CA ASP A 139 20.81 -5.52 18.74
C ASP A 139 19.33 -5.09 18.81
N GLU A 140 18.53 -5.82 19.60
CA GLU A 140 17.09 -5.57 19.74
C GLU A 140 16.80 -4.11 20.09
N GLY A 141 17.57 -3.54 21.04
CA GLY A 141 17.38 -2.16 21.49
C GLY A 141 17.66 -1.12 20.39
N LEU A 142 18.58 -1.39 19.46
CA LEU A 142 18.75 -0.56 18.27
C LEU A 142 17.52 -0.63 17.35
N TRP A 143 17.02 -1.84 17.05
CA TRP A 143 15.91 -2.03 16.12
C TRP A 143 14.58 -1.54 16.67
N GLU A 144 14.31 -1.71 17.95
CA GLU A 144 13.13 -1.16 18.63
C GLU A 144 13.12 0.36 18.56
N ARG A 145 14.26 1.02 18.85
CA ARG A 145 14.39 2.48 18.72
C ARG A 145 14.18 2.94 17.28
N LEU A 146 14.82 2.27 16.32
CA LEU A 146 14.66 2.60 14.90
C LEU A 146 13.20 2.42 14.44
N SER A 147 12.53 1.38 14.92
CA SER A 147 11.10 1.16 14.65
C SER A 147 10.24 2.28 15.23
N GLY A 148 10.51 2.69 16.48
CA GLY A 148 9.81 3.81 17.12
C GLY A 148 9.99 5.12 16.36
N ASP A 149 11.24 5.48 16.06
CA ASP A 149 11.59 6.72 15.37
C ASP A 149 10.93 6.81 13.98
N LEU A 150 11.03 5.75 13.17
CA LEU A 150 10.41 5.72 11.83
C LEU A 150 8.88 5.70 11.88
N ALA A 151 8.29 5.06 12.89
CA ALA A 151 6.84 5.07 13.10
C ALA A 151 6.35 6.45 13.55
N ASP A 152 7.11 7.15 14.40
CA ASP A 152 6.83 8.53 14.82
C ASP A 152 7.01 9.53 13.67
N GLU A 153 7.85 9.21 12.70
CA GLU A 153 7.88 9.89 11.41
C GLU A 153 6.69 9.49 10.53
N GLY A 154 6.01 8.36 10.75
CA GLY A 154 4.78 7.99 10.04
C GLY A 154 5.02 7.13 8.82
N PHE A 155 6.15 6.43 8.81
CA PHE A 155 6.34 5.33 7.91
C PHE A 155 5.53 4.11 8.38
N ARG A 156 4.90 3.43 7.44
CA ARG A 156 4.45 2.06 7.64
C ARG A 156 5.67 1.16 7.60
N LEU A 157 5.93 0.46 8.71
CA LEU A 157 7.08 -0.42 8.82
C LEU A 157 6.71 -1.86 8.49
N LEU A 158 7.62 -2.54 7.81
CA LEU A 158 7.56 -3.97 7.58
C LEU A 158 8.96 -4.56 7.78
N ALA A 159 9.09 -5.43 8.77
CA ALA A 159 10.32 -6.15 9.03
C ALA A 159 10.43 -7.37 8.11
N VAL A 160 11.66 -7.66 7.68
CA VAL A 160 11.99 -8.81 6.83
C VAL A 160 13.12 -9.58 7.50
N ALA A 161 12.92 -10.88 7.63
CA ALA A 161 13.87 -11.80 8.22
C ALA A 161 13.93 -13.10 7.42
N ILE A 162 15.03 -13.83 7.56
CA ILE A 162 15.22 -15.14 6.92
C ILE A 162 15.65 -16.17 7.95
N ALA A 163 15.21 -17.40 7.80
CA ALA A 163 15.80 -18.54 8.50
C ALA A 163 16.57 -19.38 7.48
N ASP A 164 17.86 -19.56 7.75
CA ASP A 164 18.71 -20.46 7.01
C ASP A 164 18.50 -21.90 7.54
N ASP A 165 18.67 -22.87 6.65
CA ASP A 165 18.61 -24.30 6.96
C ASP A 165 17.23 -24.84 7.38
N ALA A 166 16.23 -24.64 6.51
CA ALA A 166 14.98 -25.42 6.55
C ALA A 166 15.11 -26.75 5.77
N SER A 167 16.34 -27.28 5.66
CA SER A 167 16.58 -28.48 4.87
C SER A 167 15.89 -29.69 5.52
N GLY A 168 15.01 -30.36 4.76
CA GLY A 168 14.25 -31.53 5.23
C GLY A 168 12.81 -31.28 5.70
N LYS A 169 12.32 -30.03 5.77
CA LYS A 169 10.90 -29.73 6.07
C LYS A 169 10.09 -29.60 4.79
N ASP A 170 9.02 -30.37 4.62
CA ASP A 170 8.13 -30.31 3.44
C ASP A 170 6.91 -29.40 3.64
N ASP A 171 6.70 -28.91 4.87
CA ASP A 171 5.66 -27.99 5.31
C ASP A 171 6.24 -26.96 6.29
N ILE A 172 5.43 -25.97 6.66
CA ILE A 172 5.77 -24.96 7.67
C ILE A 172 4.59 -24.67 8.58
N ASP A 173 4.82 -24.69 9.89
CA ASP A 173 3.81 -24.34 10.90
C ASP A 173 4.28 -23.25 11.87
N PHE A 174 3.44 -22.93 12.86
CA PHE A 174 3.72 -21.86 13.83
C PHE A 174 4.93 -22.18 14.73
N ASP A 175 5.17 -23.45 15.04
CA ASP A 175 6.30 -23.88 15.88
C ASP A 175 7.63 -23.65 15.13
N ASP A 176 7.60 -23.83 13.81
CA ASP A 176 8.74 -23.59 12.93
C ASP A 176 9.14 -22.12 12.80
N VAL A 177 8.25 -21.20 13.17
CA VAL A 177 8.47 -19.74 13.07
C VAL A 177 8.55 -19.04 14.42
N GLU A 178 8.79 -19.78 15.51
CA GLU A 178 8.94 -19.18 16.84
C GLU A 178 10.27 -18.45 17.03
N LYS A 179 11.36 -18.93 16.42
CA LYS A 179 12.73 -18.41 16.58
C LYS A 179 13.65 -18.86 15.46
N GLY A 180 14.95 -18.52 15.51
CA GLY A 180 15.95 -18.98 14.54
C GLY A 180 16.09 -18.08 13.32
N PHE A 181 15.51 -16.89 13.33
CA PHE A 181 15.61 -15.96 12.21
C PHE A 181 16.82 -15.03 12.33
N THR A 182 17.32 -14.64 11.17
CA THR A 182 18.22 -13.51 10.98
C THR A 182 17.41 -12.33 10.45
N LEU A 183 17.34 -11.25 11.22
CA LEU A 183 16.76 -10.00 10.76
C LEU A 183 17.62 -9.41 9.64
N ILE A 184 16.98 -9.07 8.52
CA ILE A 184 17.66 -8.44 7.39
C ILE A 184 17.48 -6.91 7.43
N GLY A 185 16.29 -6.44 7.80
CA GLY A 185 16.03 -5.01 7.97
C GLY A 185 14.54 -4.66 7.96
N PHE A 186 14.26 -3.36 7.86
CA PHE A 186 12.90 -2.82 7.75
C PHE A 186 12.69 -2.11 6.41
N ALA A 187 11.52 -2.30 5.81
CA ALA A 187 10.99 -1.37 4.81
C ALA A 187 10.22 -0.27 5.54
N ALA A 188 10.63 0.98 5.34
CA ALA A 188 9.90 2.16 5.79
C ALA A 188 9.12 2.74 4.61
N ILE A 189 7.83 2.41 4.54
CA ILE A 189 6.97 2.75 3.41
C ILE A 189 6.17 3.99 3.75
N MET A 190 6.30 5.03 2.94
CA MET A 190 5.45 6.20 3.01
C MET A 190 4.19 5.96 2.18
N ASP A 191 3.02 6.37 2.68
CA ASP A 191 1.78 6.45 1.90
C ASP A 191 1.58 7.91 1.47
N PRO A 192 2.18 8.36 0.35
CA PRO A 192 2.09 9.75 -0.05
C PRO A 192 0.66 10.10 -0.49
N PRO A 193 0.23 11.37 -0.33
CA PRO A 193 -1.00 11.84 -0.93
C PRO A 193 -1.04 11.57 -2.43
N ARG A 194 -2.20 11.15 -2.93
CA ARG A 194 -2.41 10.97 -4.38
C ARG A 194 -2.30 12.33 -5.08
N PRO A 195 -1.57 12.46 -6.20
CA PRO A 195 -1.50 13.72 -6.94
C PRO A 195 -2.88 14.31 -7.26
N GLU A 196 -3.83 13.46 -7.66
CA GLU A 196 -5.20 13.88 -7.98
C GLU A 196 -5.96 14.39 -6.74
N ALA A 197 -5.59 13.92 -5.54
CA ALA A 197 -6.17 14.44 -4.29
C ALA A 197 -5.64 15.85 -3.99
N ILE A 198 -4.37 16.14 -4.29
CA ILE A 198 -3.81 17.49 -4.14
C ILE A 198 -4.55 18.45 -5.07
N GLU A 199 -4.70 18.09 -6.36
CA GLU A 199 -5.46 18.88 -7.34
C GLU A 199 -6.91 19.13 -6.89
N ALA A 200 -7.59 18.10 -6.38
CA ALA A 200 -8.96 18.22 -5.91
C ALA A 200 -9.10 19.14 -4.68
N VAL A 201 -8.13 19.12 -3.76
CA VAL A 201 -8.12 20.04 -2.60
C VAL A 201 -7.97 21.48 -3.08
N GLU A 202 -7.07 21.73 -4.04
CA GLU A 202 -6.91 23.06 -4.61
C GLU A 202 -8.19 23.56 -5.30
N GLU A 203 -8.87 22.71 -6.07
CA GLU A 203 -10.14 23.06 -6.70
C GLU A 203 -11.23 23.41 -5.68
N CYS A 204 -11.36 22.63 -4.62
CA CYS A 204 -12.27 22.91 -3.52
C CYS A 204 -11.98 24.28 -2.88
N ARG A 205 -10.71 24.56 -2.57
CA ARG A 205 -10.32 25.85 -1.98
C ARG A 205 -10.57 27.02 -2.92
N ARG A 206 -10.28 26.87 -4.22
CA ARG A 206 -10.59 27.88 -5.24
C ARG A 206 -12.09 28.16 -5.34
N ALA A 207 -12.94 27.18 -5.07
CA ALA A 207 -14.40 27.32 -5.02
C ALA A 207 -14.93 27.88 -3.69
N GLY A 208 -14.06 28.19 -2.71
CA GLY A 208 -14.46 28.65 -1.38
C GLY A 208 -14.98 27.54 -0.46
N ILE A 209 -14.70 26.27 -0.79
CA ILE A 209 -15.03 25.12 0.06
C ILE A 209 -13.89 24.87 1.04
N GLN A 210 -14.20 24.86 2.33
CA GLN A 210 -13.24 24.49 3.36
C GLN A 210 -13.00 22.97 3.35
N VAL A 211 -11.73 22.58 3.27
CA VAL A 211 -11.33 21.17 3.31
C VAL A 211 -10.73 20.90 4.69
N LYS A 212 -11.21 19.84 5.36
CA LYS A 212 -10.70 19.42 6.67
C LYS A 212 -10.18 17.98 6.58
N MET A 213 -8.98 17.73 7.12
CA MET A 213 -8.34 16.42 7.20
C MET A 213 -8.72 15.72 8.50
N ILE A 214 -9.21 14.49 8.41
CA ILE A 214 -9.67 13.68 9.55
C ILE A 214 -9.05 12.28 9.43
N THR A 215 -8.00 11.98 10.19
CA THR A 215 -7.22 10.74 10.06
C THR A 215 -6.96 10.01 11.39
N GLY A 216 -6.85 8.68 11.34
CA GLY A 216 -6.38 7.88 12.48
C GLY A 216 -4.89 8.04 12.76
N ASP A 217 -4.12 8.53 11.78
CA ASP A 217 -2.67 8.60 11.86
C ASP A 217 -2.20 9.89 12.52
N ARG A 218 -1.10 9.80 13.29
CA ARG A 218 -0.52 10.93 14.00
C ARG A 218 0.63 11.56 13.23
N ALA A 219 1.45 10.72 12.63
CA ALA A 219 2.78 11.08 12.20
C ALA A 219 2.75 11.73 10.81
N ARG A 220 3.49 12.84 10.67
CA ARG A 220 3.49 13.71 9.49
C ARG A 220 2.12 14.24 9.05
N THR A 221 1.05 14.10 9.84
CA THR A 221 -0.30 14.58 9.46
C THR A 221 -0.31 16.09 9.15
N ALA A 222 0.38 16.91 9.95
CA ALA A 222 0.55 18.34 9.66
C ALA A 222 1.27 18.59 8.33
N ALA A 223 2.38 17.87 8.11
CA ALA A 223 3.17 17.98 6.88
C ALA A 223 2.40 17.51 5.64
N ILE A 224 1.58 16.46 5.77
CA ILE A 224 0.70 15.94 4.72
C ILE A 224 -0.42 16.94 4.44
N ALA A 225 -1.08 17.47 5.47
CA ALA A 225 -2.10 18.51 5.31
C ALA A 225 -1.53 19.74 4.59
N LYS A 226 -0.30 20.13 4.93
CA LYS A 226 0.42 21.24 4.28
C LYS A 226 0.78 20.93 2.84
N SER A 227 1.31 19.74 2.55
CA SER A 227 1.67 19.36 1.18
C SER A 227 0.46 19.20 0.26
N MET A 228 -0.70 18.83 0.81
CA MET A 228 -1.98 18.80 0.10
C MET A 228 -2.65 20.18 -0.03
N GLY A 229 -2.09 21.22 0.58
CA GLY A 229 -2.71 22.54 0.61
C GLY A 229 -4.01 22.59 1.42
N ILE A 230 -4.18 21.71 2.42
CA ILE A 230 -5.33 21.70 3.34
C ILE A 230 -5.17 22.75 4.43
N SER A 231 -3.99 22.84 5.04
CA SER A 231 -3.70 23.76 6.14
C SER A 231 -2.29 24.33 6.00
N ASP A 232 -2.15 25.64 6.22
CA ASP A 232 -0.83 26.29 6.37
C ASP A 232 -0.33 26.23 7.82
N SER A 233 -1.21 25.83 8.76
CA SER A 233 -0.92 25.68 10.18
C SER A 233 -0.37 24.29 10.48
N GLU A 234 0.65 24.25 11.35
CA GLU A 234 1.16 23.01 11.96
C GLU A 234 0.24 22.50 13.08
N HIS A 235 -0.84 23.24 13.40
CA HIS A 235 -1.75 22.86 14.47
C HIS A 235 -2.63 21.67 14.07
N VAL A 236 -2.50 20.58 14.81
CA VAL A 236 -3.27 19.36 14.66
C VAL A 236 -3.97 19.06 15.98
N MET A 237 -5.30 18.94 15.95
CA MET A 237 -6.07 18.53 17.11
C MET A 237 -6.22 17.01 17.13
N THR A 238 -5.94 16.39 18.26
CA THR A 238 -5.95 14.93 18.40
C THR A 238 -7.27 14.43 18.98
N GLY A 239 -7.62 13.16 18.72
CA GLY A 239 -8.77 12.50 19.34
C GLY A 239 -8.86 12.67 20.87
N PRO A 240 -7.76 12.46 21.62
CA PRO A 240 -7.74 12.72 23.07
C PRO A 240 -7.97 14.19 23.48
N GLU A 241 -7.66 15.16 22.60
CA GLU A 241 -8.00 16.57 22.85
C GLU A 241 -9.48 16.83 22.56
N ILE A 242 -10.04 16.23 21.50
CA ILE A 242 -11.48 16.28 21.20
C ILE A 242 -12.31 15.73 22.35
N GLU A 243 -11.88 14.63 22.98
CA GLU A 243 -12.54 14.05 24.16
C GLU A 243 -12.61 15.00 25.35
N LYS A 244 -11.62 15.88 25.52
CA LYS A 244 -11.56 16.84 26.63
C LYS A 244 -12.42 18.08 26.38
N THR A 245 -12.93 18.26 25.17
CA THR A 245 -13.77 19.42 24.81
C THR A 245 -15.25 19.07 24.89
N THR A 246 -16.04 20.02 25.37
CA THR A 246 -17.50 20.01 25.23
C THR A 246 -17.92 20.20 23.78
N ASP A 247 -19.17 19.89 23.44
CA ASP A 247 -19.66 20.05 22.07
C ASP A 247 -19.72 21.53 21.65
N GLU A 248 -19.94 22.44 22.59
CA GLU A 248 -19.92 23.89 22.38
C GLU A 248 -18.51 24.40 22.10
N GLU A 249 -17.52 24.00 22.91
CA GLU A 249 -16.10 24.34 22.69
C GLU A 249 -15.60 23.75 21.36
N LEU A 250 -15.96 22.51 21.06
CA LEU A 250 -15.59 21.87 19.80
C LEU A 250 -16.16 22.63 18.60
N ALA A 251 -17.40 23.15 18.70
CA ALA A 251 -18.00 23.96 17.63
C ALA A 251 -17.26 25.27 17.39
N ASP A 252 -16.63 25.87 18.40
CA ASP A 252 -15.78 27.03 18.16
C ASP A 252 -14.42 26.63 17.56
N LEU A 253 -13.80 25.57 18.07
CA LEU A 253 -12.48 25.11 17.61
C LEU A 253 -12.49 24.65 16.15
N VAL A 254 -13.54 23.96 15.68
CA VAL A 254 -13.60 23.46 14.29
C VAL A 254 -13.66 24.56 13.23
N LYS A 255 -13.85 25.83 13.61
CA LYS A 255 -13.80 26.97 12.69
C LYS A 255 -12.37 27.22 12.19
N ASP A 256 -11.41 27.13 13.10
CA ASP A 256 -10.01 27.51 12.85
C ASP A 256 -9.09 26.29 12.68
N ILE A 257 -9.55 25.10 13.08
CA ILE A 257 -8.78 23.86 12.99
C ILE A 257 -9.20 23.06 11.76
N ASP A 258 -8.24 22.78 10.88
CA ASP A 258 -8.46 22.02 9.65
C ASP A 258 -7.94 20.58 9.72
N VAL A 259 -7.13 20.24 10.73
CA VAL A 259 -6.43 18.95 10.79
C VAL A 259 -6.72 18.24 12.10
N PHE A 260 -7.28 17.03 12.00
CA PHE A 260 -7.63 16.17 13.11
C PHE A 260 -6.96 14.79 12.98
N ALA A 261 -6.23 14.37 14.01
CA ALA A 261 -5.46 13.13 14.04
C ALA A 261 -5.88 12.19 15.17
N ARG A 262 -5.56 10.90 15.06
CA ARG A 262 -5.93 9.87 16.06
C ARG A 262 -7.42 9.87 16.40
N VAL A 263 -8.26 10.16 15.42
CA VAL A 263 -9.71 10.29 15.61
C VAL A 263 -10.41 8.94 15.52
N SER A 264 -11.22 8.64 16.53
CA SER A 264 -12.11 7.48 16.55
C SER A 264 -13.36 7.72 15.70
N PRO A 265 -14.14 6.67 15.35
CA PRO A 265 -15.43 6.82 14.67
C PRO A 265 -16.37 7.82 15.36
N GLU A 266 -16.39 7.83 16.69
CA GLU A 266 -17.19 8.74 17.51
C GLU A 266 -16.73 10.19 17.36
N HIS A 267 -15.41 10.43 17.32
CA HIS A 267 -14.87 11.77 17.10
C HIS A 267 -15.26 12.32 15.73
N LYS A 268 -15.21 11.50 14.67
CA LYS A 268 -15.63 11.92 13.32
C LYS A 268 -17.10 12.37 13.31
N LEU A 269 -17.96 11.62 14.00
CA LEU A 269 -19.37 11.98 14.13
C LEU A 269 -19.56 13.31 14.89
N ARG A 270 -18.80 13.52 15.97
CA ARG A 270 -18.82 14.79 16.74
C ARG A 270 -18.37 15.97 15.89
N LEU A 271 -17.29 15.83 15.13
CA LEU A 271 -16.77 16.88 14.24
C LEU A 271 -17.79 17.29 13.16
N VAL A 272 -18.40 16.31 12.47
CA VAL A 272 -19.46 16.59 11.47
C VAL A 272 -20.65 17.29 12.15
N THR A 273 -21.06 16.83 13.33
CA THR A 273 -22.17 17.44 14.06
C THR A 273 -21.87 18.87 14.49
N ALA A 274 -20.64 19.16 14.92
CA ALA A 274 -20.21 20.50 15.30
C ALA A 274 -20.26 21.46 14.10
N LEU A 275 -19.74 21.04 12.94
CA LEU A 275 -19.80 21.83 11.69
C LEU A 275 -21.25 22.11 11.26
N GLN A 276 -22.13 21.10 11.34
CA GLN A 276 -23.55 21.27 11.02
C GLN A 276 -24.24 22.24 11.98
N LYS A 277 -23.91 22.22 13.29
CA LYS A 277 -24.47 23.17 14.28
C LYS A 277 -24.12 24.63 13.94
N LEU A 278 -22.98 24.87 13.28
CA LEU A 278 -22.57 26.20 12.81
C LEU A 278 -23.26 26.63 11.50
N GLY A 279 -24.07 25.76 10.90
CA GLY A 279 -24.78 26.02 9.64
C GLY A 279 -23.99 25.67 8.38
N TYR A 280 -22.85 24.99 8.48
CA TYR A 280 -22.14 24.48 7.31
C TYR A 280 -22.87 23.29 6.69
N ILE A 281 -22.87 23.22 5.35
CA ILE A 281 -23.23 21.99 4.62
C ILE A 281 -21.98 21.11 4.55
N THR A 282 -22.08 19.89 5.06
CA THR A 282 -20.94 18.99 5.23
C THR A 282 -20.93 17.88 4.20
N ALA A 283 -19.77 17.67 3.56
CA ALA A 283 -19.49 16.51 2.74
C ALA A 283 -18.41 15.65 3.42
N MET A 284 -18.69 14.37 3.66
CA MET A 284 -17.74 13.44 4.28
C MET A 284 -17.30 12.41 3.24
N THR A 285 -16.00 12.22 3.07
CA THR A 285 -15.41 11.17 2.22
C THR A 285 -15.03 9.96 3.08
N ARG A 286 -15.18 8.75 2.54
CA ARG A 286 -14.88 7.49 3.23
C ARG A 286 -14.13 6.51 2.33
N ASP A 287 -13.05 5.94 2.85
CA ASP A 287 -12.34 4.80 2.23
C ASP A 287 -12.77 3.45 2.87
N GLY A 288 -12.94 3.38 4.21
CA GLY A 288 -13.14 2.11 4.91
C GLY A 288 -14.36 2.02 5.84
N VAL A 289 -14.82 0.80 6.15
CA VAL A 289 -15.44 0.34 7.43
C VAL A 289 -16.01 1.38 8.42
N ASN A 290 -15.07 2.10 8.99
CA ASN A 290 -15.22 2.76 10.28
C ASN A 290 -15.91 4.13 10.20
N ASP A 291 -16.08 4.69 9.00
CA ASP A 291 -16.66 6.04 8.83
C ASP A 291 -18.17 6.02 8.59
N ALA A 292 -18.84 4.85 8.69
CA ALA A 292 -20.26 4.71 8.37
C ALA A 292 -21.18 5.68 9.16
N PRO A 293 -21.01 5.90 10.48
CA PRO A 293 -21.86 6.82 11.24
C PRO A 293 -21.69 8.28 10.80
N ALA A 294 -20.44 8.74 10.66
CA ALA A 294 -20.14 10.11 10.23
C ALA A 294 -20.60 10.37 8.79
N LEU A 295 -20.41 9.39 7.90
CA LEU A 295 -20.88 9.46 6.51
C LEU A 295 -22.40 9.60 6.40
N LYS A 296 -23.14 8.88 7.25
CA LYS A 296 -24.60 8.97 7.31
C LYS A 296 -25.08 10.29 7.92
N LYS A 297 -24.28 10.87 8.82
CA LYS A 297 -24.60 12.14 9.50
C LYS A 297 -24.39 13.35 8.60
N ALA A 298 -23.35 13.31 7.76
CA ALA A 298 -23.04 14.39 6.82
C ALA A 298 -24.19 14.64 5.84
N ASP A 299 -24.31 15.88 5.38
CA ASP A 299 -25.32 16.26 4.40
C ASP A 299 -25.09 15.55 3.06
N ILE A 300 -23.82 15.32 2.72
CA ILE A 300 -23.38 14.57 1.55
C ILE A 300 -22.38 13.49 1.98
N GLY A 301 -22.76 12.22 1.84
CA GLY A 301 -21.86 11.09 2.05
C GLY A 301 -21.22 10.61 0.76
N ILE A 302 -19.90 10.69 0.64
CA ILE A 302 -19.12 10.24 -0.52
C ILE A 302 -18.36 8.96 -0.15
N ALA A 303 -18.82 7.81 -0.65
CA ALA A 303 -18.14 6.53 -0.46
C ALA A 303 -17.23 6.24 -1.66
N MET A 304 -15.97 5.89 -1.39
CA MET A 304 -15.06 5.43 -2.42
C MET A 304 -15.50 4.04 -2.92
N GLY A 305 -15.69 3.91 -4.23
CA GLY A 305 -15.91 2.61 -4.85
C GLY A 305 -14.60 1.80 -4.81
N LYS A 306 -14.66 0.52 -4.40
CA LYS A 306 -13.53 -0.39 -4.62
C LYS A 306 -13.16 -0.31 -6.10
N ARG A 307 -11.89 -0.02 -6.43
CA ARG A 307 -11.36 -0.30 -7.77
C ARG A 307 -11.44 -1.81 -7.97
N VAL A 308 -12.60 -2.32 -8.38
CA VAL A 308 -12.68 -3.61 -9.04
C VAL A 308 -12.04 -3.36 -10.40
N PRO A 309 -10.95 -4.05 -10.79
CA PRO A 309 -10.43 -3.96 -12.13
C PRO A 309 -11.61 -4.18 -13.08
N ARG A 310 -11.84 -3.23 -13.99
CA ARG A 310 -12.89 -3.40 -15.00
C ARG A 310 -12.55 -4.68 -15.74
N ARG A 311 -13.28 -5.78 -15.45
CA ARG A 311 -13.24 -6.97 -16.32
C ARG A 311 -13.44 -6.47 -17.75
N PRO A 312 -12.57 -6.82 -18.71
CA PRO A 312 -12.76 -6.39 -20.08
C PRO A 312 -14.16 -6.82 -20.48
N ARG A 313 -15.00 -5.86 -20.87
CA ARG A 313 -16.34 -6.15 -21.38
C ARG A 313 -16.14 -7.14 -22.51
N LYS A 314 -16.50 -8.42 -22.30
CA LYS A 314 -16.73 -9.33 -23.41
C LYS A 314 -17.73 -8.62 -24.29
N ARG A 315 -17.29 -8.20 -25.49
CA ARG A 315 -18.18 -7.71 -26.53
C ARG A 315 -19.25 -8.78 -26.71
N GLN A 316 -20.44 -8.55 -26.17
CA GLN A 316 -21.60 -9.30 -26.59
C GLN A 316 -21.75 -8.96 -28.07
N ARG A 317 -21.34 -9.89 -28.93
CA ARG A 317 -21.73 -9.91 -30.33
C ARG A 317 -23.25 -9.97 -30.30
N TRP A 318 -23.90 -8.86 -30.60
CA TRP A 318 -25.28 -8.89 -31.06
C TRP A 318 -25.29 -9.68 -32.36
N SER A 319 -25.76 -10.91 -32.29
CA SER A 319 -26.22 -11.64 -33.47
C SER A 319 -27.51 -10.97 -33.93
N SER A 320 -27.44 -10.28 -35.06
CA SER A 320 -28.59 -9.71 -35.75
C SER A 320 -29.65 -10.79 -35.99
N PRO A 321 -30.96 -10.51 -35.79
CA PRO A 321 -32.00 -11.45 -36.17
C PRO A 321 -31.97 -11.63 -37.69
N THR A 322 -31.95 -12.88 -38.12
CA THR A 322 -32.11 -13.31 -39.51
C THR A 322 -33.33 -12.65 -40.13
N THR A 323 -33.09 -11.92 -41.21
CA THR A 323 -34.12 -11.36 -42.10
C THR A 323 -34.94 -12.49 -42.71
N THR A 324 -36.22 -12.55 -42.35
CA THR A 324 -37.23 -13.32 -43.07
C THR A 324 -37.41 -12.73 -44.47
N SER A 325 -37.13 -13.53 -45.50
CA SER A 325 -37.37 -13.18 -46.90
C SER A 325 -38.87 -13.24 -47.23
N PRO A 326 -39.44 -12.28 -47.99
CA PRO A 326 -40.78 -12.43 -48.57
C PRO A 326 -40.71 -13.15 -49.93
N PRO A 327 -41.83 -13.71 -50.42
CA PRO A 327 -41.82 -14.69 -51.50
C PRO A 327 -41.60 -14.07 -52.88
N SER A 328 -41.04 -14.92 -53.73
CA SER A 328 -40.73 -14.75 -55.14
C SER A 328 -41.87 -14.16 -55.98
N SER A 329 -41.55 -13.09 -56.72
CA SER A 329 -42.13 -12.85 -58.04
C SER A 329 -40.99 -12.55 -59.02
N MET A 330 -40.84 -13.44 -60.00
CA MET A 330 -40.04 -13.26 -61.22
C MET A 330 -40.79 -12.28 -62.16
N PRO A 331 -40.13 -11.59 -63.11
CA PRO A 331 -39.27 -12.24 -64.09
C PRO A 331 -37.94 -11.56 -64.46
N SER A 332 -37.03 -12.48 -64.79
CA SER A 332 -35.84 -12.37 -65.63
C SER A 332 -35.83 -11.27 -66.70
N ARG A 333 -34.68 -10.62 -66.89
CA ARG A 333 -33.70 -10.95 -67.95
C ARG A 333 -32.68 -9.81 -68.13
N ARG A 334 -31.41 -10.25 -68.33
CA ARG A 334 -30.41 -9.68 -69.26
C ARG A 334 -29.76 -8.36 -68.80
N ASP A 335 -28.47 -8.09 -68.91
CA ASP A 335 -27.31 -8.68 -69.58
C ASP A 335 -26.07 -8.20 -68.78
N GLY A 336 -25.00 -8.98 -68.66
CA GLY A 336 -23.76 -8.64 -69.37
C GLY A 336 -22.67 -8.08 -68.45
N PRO A 337 -21.39 -8.07 -68.86
CA PRO A 337 -20.32 -8.72 -68.08
C PRO A 337 -19.22 -7.77 -67.57
N SER A 338 -18.15 -8.37 -67.03
CA SER A 338 -16.77 -7.85 -66.91
C SER A 338 -16.47 -7.04 -65.64
N MET A 339 -15.30 -7.07 -65.01
CA MET A 339 -14.13 -7.95 -64.92
C MET A 339 -13.22 -7.23 -63.89
N THR A 340 -12.42 -7.96 -63.11
CA THR A 340 -11.09 -7.55 -62.58
C THR A 340 -10.94 -6.15 -61.96
N THR A 341 -10.58 -6.02 -60.68
CA THR A 341 -9.29 -6.43 -60.10
C THR A 341 -9.44 -6.56 -58.59
#